data_AF-A0A9E1R5S7-F1
#
_entry.id   AF-A0A9E1R5S7-F1
#
_cell.length_a   1.000
_cell.length_b   1.000
_cell.length_c   1.000
_cell.angle_alpha   90.00
_cell.angle_beta   90.00
_cell.angle_gamma   90.00
#
_symmetry.space_group_name_H-M   'P 1'
#
loop_
_entity.id
_entity.type
_entity.pdbx_description
1 polymer ?
#
loop_
_entity_poly.entity_id
_entity_poly.type
_entity_poly.pdbx_seq_one_letter_code
_entity_poly.pdbx_strand_id
1 'polypeptide(L)'
;MSDHDPVITIDGPSGTGKGTVGLLLAHKLGWHVLDSGAFYRAFAHIAHEQHILPEQIDQLRHVGDQLDVRFEVRTDEIRIWVEGRDITAAIRSE
;
A
#
# COMPACT_ATOMS: atom_id res chain seq x y z
N MET A 1 11.50 16.49 21.90
CA MET A 1 10.93 15.44 21.02
C MET A 1 12.09 14.53 20.67
N SER A 2 11.95 13.21 20.84
CA SER A 2 12.97 12.27 20.36
C SER A 2 13.09 12.44 18.85
N ASP A 3 14.32 12.50 18.34
CA ASP A 3 14.66 12.92 16.98
C ASP A 3 14.26 11.90 15.88
N HIS A 4 13.44 10.91 16.22
CA HIS A 4 12.95 9.89 15.30
C HIS A 4 11.56 9.41 15.72
N ASP A 5 10.62 9.49 14.79
CA ASP A 5 9.37 8.74 14.89
C ASP A 5 9.69 7.24 14.85
N PRO A 6 9.24 6.44 15.83
CA PRO A 6 9.54 5.01 15.87
C PRO A 6 8.88 4.25 14.73
N VAL A 7 9.56 3.22 14.21
CA VAL A 7 9.11 2.37 13.11
C VAL A 7 9.09 0.91 13.53
N ILE A 8 8.02 0.19 13.18
CA ILE A 8 7.89 -1.26 13.36
C ILE A 8 7.76 -1.90 11.98
N THR A 9 8.57 -2.93 11.70
CA THR A 9 8.47 -3.73 10.47
C THR A 9 7.87 -5.12 10.79
N ILE A 10 7.08 -5.66 9.86
CA ILE A 10 6.44 -6.97 10.00
C ILE A 10 6.65 -7.73 8.69
N ASP A 11 7.59 -8.68 8.72
CA ASP A 11 8.00 -9.44 7.54
C ASP A 11 7.59 -10.91 7.62
N GLY A 12 7.42 -11.53 6.47
CA GLY A 12 7.05 -12.94 6.35
C GLY A 12 6.31 -13.29 5.05
N PRO A 13 6.09 -14.59 4.76
CA PRO A 13 5.45 -15.06 3.53
C PRO A 13 4.04 -14.49 3.29
N SER A 14 3.54 -14.58 2.05
CA SER A 14 2.14 -14.24 1.78
C SER A 14 1.17 -15.13 2.59
N GLY A 15 -0.01 -14.61 2.92
CA GLY A 15 -1.05 -15.35 3.65
C GLY A 15 -0.80 -15.58 5.15
N THR A 16 0.31 -15.13 5.74
CA THR A 16 0.61 -15.33 7.16
C THR A 16 -0.06 -14.32 8.12
N GLY A 17 -0.91 -13.43 7.60
CA GLY A 17 -1.66 -12.47 8.43
C GLY A 17 -0.93 -11.16 8.77
N LYS A 18 0.19 -10.84 8.11
CA LYS A 18 0.99 -9.61 8.37
C LYS A 18 0.16 -8.32 8.32
N GLY A 19 -0.69 -8.18 7.29
CA GLY A 19 -1.58 -7.01 7.15
C GLY A 19 -2.56 -6.90 8.32
N THR A 20 -3.10 -8.02 8.79
CA THR A 20 -3.98 -8.08 9.97
C THR A 20 -3.24 -7.64 11.23
N VAL A 21 -2.03 -8.15 11.48
CA VAL A 21 -1.22 -7.75 12.64
C VAL A 21 -0.83 -6.27 12.56
N GLY A 22 -0.44 -5.80 11.37
CA GLY A 22 -0.11 -4.39 11.13
C GLY A 22 -1.28 -3.46 11.43
N LEU A 23 -2.48 -3.81 10.96
CA LEU A 23 -3.72 -3.08 11.26
C LEU A 23 -4.01 -3.03 12.76
N LEU A 24 -3.93 -4.17 13.45
CA LEU A 24 -4.18 -4.26 14.90
C LEU A 24 -3.17 -3.42 15.70
N LEU A 25 -1.90 -3.41 15.31
CA LEU A 25 -0.87 -2.59 15.94
C LEU A 25 -1.11 -1.10 15.69
N ALA A 26 -1.42 -0.71 14.45
CA ALA A 26 -1.72 0.67 14.10
C ALA A 26 -2.90 1.23 14.91
N HIS A 27 -3.98 0.46 15.05
CA HIS A 27 -5.11 0.82 15.92
C HIS A 27 -4.73 0.95 17.38
N LYS A 28 -4.01 -0.04 17.91
CA LYS A 28 -3.62 -0.06 19.33
C LYS A 28 -2.70 1.11 19.70
N LEU A 29 -1.84 1.53 18.79
CA LEU A 29 -0.84 2.58 19.01
C LEU A 29 -1.30 3.97 18.54
N GLY A 30 -2.39 4.05 17.75
CA GLY A 30 -2.80 5.28 17.06
C GLY A 30 -1.79 5.70 15.99
N TRP A 31 -1.12 4.73 15.36
CA TRP A 31 -0.04 4.99 14.39
C TRP A 31 -0.52 4.82 12.95
N HIS A 32 0.29 5.33 12.03
CA HIS A 32 0.14 5.06 10.60
C HIS A 32 0.51 3.61 10.26
N VAL A 33 0.02 3.14 9.12
CA VAL A 33 0.39 1.84 8.56
C VAL A 33 0.80 2.00 7.10
N LEU A 34 1.77 1.22 6.67
CA LEU A 34 2.17 1.06 5.27
C LEU A 34 2.14 -0.44 4.95
N ASP A 35 1.33 -0.83 3.98
CA ASP A 35 1.31 -2.20 3.45
C ASP A 35 2.05 -2.19 2.10
N SER A 36 3.29 -2.68 2.10
CA SER A 36 4.14 -2.70 0.91
C SER A 36 3.57 -3.59 -0.20
N GLY A 37 2.90 -4.68 0.15
CA GLY A 37 2.25 -5.56 -0.83
C GLY A 37 1.10 -4.85 -1.53
N ALA A 38 0.29 -4.12 -0.78
CA ALA A 38 -0.74 -3.25 -1.33
C ALA A 38 -0.16 -2.12 -2.20
N PHE A 39 0.96 -1.50 -1.80
CA PHE A 39 1.65 -0.50 -2.61
C PHE A 39 2.02 -1.04 -3.99
N TYR A 40 2.70 -2.19 -4.06
CA TYR A 40 3.10 -2.78 -5.34
C TYR A 40 1.91 -3.21 -6.20
N ARG A 41 0.82 -3.71 -5.60
CA ARG A 41 -0.40 -4.01 -6.35
C ARG A 41 -1.10 -2.75 -6.86
N ALA A 42 -1.12 -1.67 -6.09
CA ALA A 42 -1.61 -0.37 -6.54
C ALA A 42 -0.82 0.13 -7.75
N PHE A 43 0.51 0.12 -7.65
CA PHE A 43 1.40 0.47 -8.77
C PHE A 43 1.11 -0.38 -10.03
N ALA A 44 1.05 -1.70 -9.88
CA ALA A 44 0.76 -2.60 -11.00
C ALA A 44 -0.64 -2.38 -11.58
N HIS A 45 -1.63 -2.10 -10.74
CA HIS A 45 -2.98 -1.79 -11.17
C HIS A 45 -3.03 -0.52 -12.01
N ILE A 46 -2.37 0.56 -11.58
CA ILE A 46 -2.32 1.82 -12.35
C ILE A 46 -1.55 1.64 -13.67
N ALA A 47 -0.40 0.96 -13.65
CA ALA A 47 0.32 0.64 -14.88
C ALA A 47 -0.55 -0.17 -15.86
N HIS A 48 -1.34 -1.11 -15.34
CA HIS A 48 -2.28 -1.90 -16.13
C HIS A 48 -3.43 -1.07 -16.70
N GLU A 49 -4.06 -0.18 -15.90
CA GLU A 49 -5.08 0.77 -16.35
C GLU A 49 -4.57 1.67 -17.49
N GLN A 50 -3.28 2.04 -17.44
CA GLN A 50 -2.61 2.85 -18.46
C GLN A 50 -2.07 2.04 -19.65
N HIS A 51 -2.30 0.73 -19.69
CA HIS A 51 -1.80 -0.19 -20.72
C HIS A 51 -0.27 -0.19 -20.90
N ILE A 52 0.46 0.05 -19.82
CA ILE A 52 1.93 0.02 -19.81
C ILE A 52 2.39 -1.42 -19.59
N LEU A 53 3.27 -1.90 -20.45
CA LEU A 53 3.86 -3.23 -20.40
C LEU A 53 5.07 -3.29 -19.45
N PRO A 54 5.36 -4.47 -18.84
CA PRO A 54 6.50 -4.64 -17.92
C PRO A 54 7.85 -4.24 -18.49
N GLU A 55 8.04 -4.32 -19.81
CA GLU A 55 9.28 -3.99 -20.50
C GLU A 55 9.47 -2.47 -20.69
N GLN A 56 8.42 -1.67 -20.52
CA GLN A 56 8.43 -0.22 -20.70
C GLN A 56 8.92 0.51 -19.44
N ILE A 57 10.16 0.19 -19.03
CA ILE A 57 10.73 0.63 -17.75
C ILE A 57 10.65 2.14 -17.54
N ASP A 58 10.93 2.96 -18.55
CA ASP A 58 10.88 4.43 -18.41
C ASP A 58 9.46 4.95 -18.13
N GLN A 59 8.44 4.29 -18.71
CA GLN A 59 7.04 4.64 -18.46
C GLN A 59 6.61 4.18 -17.06
N LEU A 60 7.02 2.97 -16.65
CA LEU A 60 6.78 2.46 -15.30
C LEU A 60 7.43 3.36 -14.23
N ARG A 61 8.63 3.89 -14.49
CA ARG A 61 9.27 4.87 -13.61
C ARG A 61 8.43 6.14 -13.48
N HIS A 62 7.90 6.65 -14.59
CA HIS A 62 7.04 7.83 -14.58
C HIS A 62 5.78 7.62 -13.75
N VAL A 63 5.14 6.44 -13.86
CA VAL A 63 4.01 6.07 -12.99
C VAL A 63 4.43 6.12 -11.52
N GLY A 64 5.58 5.54 -11.18
CA GLY A 64 6.08 5.48 -9.81
C GLY A 64 6.36 6.86 -9.22
N ASP A 65 6.95 7.75 -10.01
CA ASP A 65 7.27 9.13 -9.60
C ASP A 65 6.01 9.98 -9.32
N GLN A 66 4.88 9.64 -9.97
CA GLN A 66 3.62 10.37 -9.85
C GLN A 66 2.59 9.68 -8.94
N LEU A 67 2.90 8.48 -8.45
CA LEU A 67 1.93 7.66 -7.74
C LEU A 67 1.61 8.25 -6.35
N ASP A 68 0.50 8.97 -6.26
CA ASP A 68 -0.06 9.44 -4.99
C ASP A 68 -0.87 8.31 -4.32
N VAL A 69 -0.20 7.50 -3.48
CA VAL A 69 -0.83 6.44 -2.69
C VAL A 69 -1.03 6.87 -1.25
N ARG A 70 -2.24 6.71 -0.74
CA ARG A 70 -2.55 6.92 0.69
C ARG A 70 -3.10 5.65 1.32
N PHE A 71 -2.47 5.24 2.41
CA PHE A 71 -2.95 4.18 3.29
C PHE A 71 -3.76 4.79 4.42
N GLU A 72 -4.99 4.31 4.57
CA GLU A 72 -5.92 4.84 5.54
C GLU A 72 -6.42 3.71 6.45
N VAL A 73 -6.12 3.85 7.74
CA VAL A 73 -6.58 2.90 8.76
C VAL A 73 -8.07 3.14 9.03
N ARG A 74 -8.88 2.10 8.84
CA ARG A 74 -10.28 2.01 9.27
C ARG A 74 -10.42 0.89 10.28
N THR A 75 -11.55 0.86 10.99
CA THR A 75 -11.78 -0.03 12.13
C THR A 75 -11.44 -1.49 11.85
N ASP A 76 -11.70 -1.97 10.64
CA ASP A 76 -11.62 -3.36 10.22
C ASP A 76 -10.71 -3.61 9.01
N GLU A 77 -10.24 -2.56 8.34
CA GLU A 77 -9.42 -2.68 7.13
C GLU A 77 -8.41 -1.54 6.96
N ILE A 78 -7.45 -1.75 6.06
CA ILE A 78 -6.60 -0.69 5.52
C ILE A 78 -7.14 -0.36 4.13
N ARG A 79 -7.67 0.87 3.99
CA ARG A 79 -8.09 1.40 2.70
C ARG A 79 -6.92 1.99 1.95
N ILE A 80 -6.91 1.76 0.64
CA ILE A 80 -5.83 2.14 -0.25
C ILE A 80 -6.42 3.07 -1.28
N TRP A 81 -5.98 4.32 -1.23
CA TRP A 81 -6.41 5.37 -2.14
C TRP A 81 -5.30 5.69 -3.12
N VAL A 82 -5.65 5.87 -4.39
CA VAL A 82 -4.75 6.37 -5.42
C VAL A 82 -5.43 7.52 -6.15
N GLU A 83 -4.77 8.69 -6.20
CA GLU A 83 -5.31 9.89 -6.88
C GLU A 83 -6.73 10.26 -6.39
N GLY A 84 -7.00 10.05 -5.10
CA GLY A 84 -8.32 10.29 -4.51
C GLY A 84 -9.39 9.22 -4.78
N ARG A 85 -9.06 8.13 -5.50
CA ARG A 85 -9.95 6.98 -5.73
C ARG A 85 -9.66 5.86 -4.73
N ASP A 86 -10.70 5.29 -4.13
CA ASP A 86 -10.57 4.08 -3.30
C ASP A 86 -10.40 2.86 -4.22
N ILE A 87 -9.20 2.28 -4.25
CA ILE A 87 -8.88 1.10 -5.08
C ILE A 87 -8.81 -0.17 -4.25
N THR A 88 -9.20 -0.14 -2.97
CA THR A 88 -8.98 -1.24 -2.01
C THR A 88 -9.48 -2.59 -2.53
N ALA A 89 -10.68 -2.62 -3.10
CA ALA A 89 -11.26 -3.85 -3.65
C ALA A 89 -10.54 -4.31 -4.94
N ALA A 90 -10.18 -3.37 -5.82
CA ALA A 90 -9.58 -3.66 -7.13
C ALA A 90 -8.20 -4.35 -7.01
N ILE A 91 -7.48 -4.11 -5.91
CA ILE A 91 -6.14 -4.67 -5.68
C ILE A 91 -6.10 -5.80 -4.65
N ARG A 92 -7.28 -6.28 -4.22
CA ARG A 92 -7.43 -7.42 -3.29
C ARG A 92 -8.23 -8.58 -3.90
N SER A 93 -8.74 -8.44 -5.13
CA SER A 93 -9.29 -9.57 -5.88
C SER A 93 -8.16 -10.45 -6.40
N GLU A 94 -7.84 -11.49 -5.64
CA GLU A 94 -7.14 -12.69 -6.12
C GLU A 94 -8.15 -13.64 -6.79
#